data_AF-I3D0N1-F1
#
_entry.id   AF-I3D0N1-F1
#
_cell.length_a   1.000
_cell.length_b   1.000
_cell.length_c   1.000
_cell.angle_alpha   90.00
_cell.angle_beta   90.00
_cell.angle_gamma   90.00
#
_symmetry.space_group_name_H-M   'P 1'
#
loop_
_entity.id
_entity.type
_entity.pdbx_description
1 polymer ?
#
loop_
_entity_poly.entity_id
_entity_poly.type
_entity_poly.pdbx_seq_one_letter_code
_entity_poly.pdbx_strand_id
1 'polypeptide(L)' 'MCSIIGYFGKETAAPIIVKGLKRMEYRGYDSVGVATESDHQIELKKGLEK' A
#
# COMPACT_ATOMS: atom_id res chain seq x y z
N MET A 1 -7.56 -13.26 -1.94
CA MET A 1 -8.33 -12.42 -1.02
C MET A 1 -7.94 -10.96 -1.28
N CYS A 2 -8.84 -9.98 -1.19
CA CYS A 2 -8.51 -8.57 -1.49
C CYS A 2 -8.66 -7.71 -0.24
N SER A 3 -7.81 -6.69 -0.08
CA SER A 3 -7.92 -5.71 1.01
C SER A 3 -7.41 -4.36 0.54
N ILE A 4 -8.04 -3.29 1.00
CA ILE A 4 -7.72 -1.91 0.62
C ILE A 4 -7.56 -1.12 1.91
N ILE A 5 -6.51 -0.32 1.97
CA ILE A 5 -6.28 0.65 3.04
C ILE A 5 -5.89 1.99 2.41
N GLY A 6 -6.23 3.07 3.11
CA GLY A 6 -5.86 4.42 2.72
C GLY A 6 -5.28 5.17 3.90
N TYR A 7 -4.42 6.14 3.60
CA TYR A 7 -3.87 7.06 4.57
C TYR A 7 -3.94 8.47 4.00
N PHE A 8 -4.38 9.43 4.81
CA PHE A 8 -4.39 10.85 4.49
C PHE A 8 -3.83 11.61 5.70
N GLY A 9 -2.77 12.38 5.48
CA GLY A 9 -2.08 13.10 6.55
C GLY A 9 -0.76 13.70 6.08
N LYS A 10 0.00 14.24 7.03
CA LYS A 10 1.25 14.98 6.74
C LYS A 10 2.49 14.11 6.69
N GLU A 11 2.45 12.91 7.26
CA GLU A 11 3.56 11.95 7.21
C GLU A 11 3.63 11.23 5.85
N THR A 12 4.77 10.63 5.54
CA THR A 12 4.95 9.85 4.32
C THR A 12 3.99 8.66 4.28
N ALA A 13 3.11 8.62 3.27
CA ALA A 13 2.04 7.64 3.18
C ALA A 13 2.54 6.19 2.97
N ALA A 14 3.55 6.00 2.13
CA ALA A 14 4.07 4.67 1.74
C ALA A 14 4.42 3.76 2.94
N PRO A 15 5.27 4.14 3.91
CA PRO A 15 5.62 3.27 5.04
C PRO A 15 4.42 2.94 5.94
N ILE A 16 3.47 3.87 6.09
CA ILE A 16 2.25 3.66 6.89
C ILE A 16 1.35 2.61 6.22
N ILE A 17 1.12 2.77 4.91
CA ILE A 17 0.34 1.83 4.10
C ILE A 17 1.00 0.44 4.13
N VAL A 18 2.30 0.35 3.87
CA VAL A 18 3.02 -0.95 3.91
C VAL A 18 2.90 -1.63 5.27
N LYS A 19 3.02 -0.88 6.37
CA LYS A 19 2.84 -1.42 7.73
C LYS A 19 1.41 -1.91 7.97
N GLY A 20 0.41 -1.21 7.43
CA GLY A 20 -0.99 -1.64 7.46
C GLY A 20 -1.23 -2.92 6.66
N LEU A 21 -0.67 -3.02 5.45
CA LEU A 21 -0.77 -4.21 4.59
C LEU A 21 -0.16 -5.44 5.27
N LYS A 22 1.03 -5.32 5.86
CA LYS A 22 1.68 -6.42 6.60
C LYS A 22 0.83 -6.99 7.73
N ARG A 23 0.01 -6.16 8.40
CA ARG A 23 -0.91 -6.64 9.45
C ARG A 23 -2.05 -7.48 8.91
N MET A 24 -2.34 -7.38 7.61
CA MET A 24 -3.40 -8.16 6.96
C MET A 24 -2.84 -9.37 6.20
N GLU A 25 -1.52 -9.47 6.04
CA GLU A 25 -0.81 -10.51 5.28
C GLU A 25 -1.13 -11.95 5.73
N TYR A 26 -1.57 -12.14 6.98
CA TYR A 26 -2.06 -13.43 7.51
C TYR A 26 -3.21 -14.04 6.68
N ARG A 27 -3.89 -13.23 5.85
CA ARG A 27 -4.97 -13.64 4.94
C ARG A 27 -4.46 -14.24 3.61
N GLY A 28 -3.19 -14.04 3.27
CA GLY A 28 -2.59 -14.42 2.00
C GLY A 28 -3.03 -13.51 0.84
N TYR A 29 -2.08 -12.91 0.14
CA TYR A 29 -2.33 -12.07 -1.03
C TYR A 29 -1.46 -12.50 -2.20
N ASP A 30 -2.08 -12.77 -3.35
CA ASP A 30 -1.36 -13.10 -4.58
C ASP A 30 -0.59 -11.89 -5.15
N SER A 31 -1.02 -10.68 -4.78
CA SER A 31 -0.45 -9.42 -5.25
C SER A 31 -0.65 -8.29 -4.25
N VAL A 32 0.20 -7.26 -4.36
CA VAL A 32 0.16 -6.04 -3.57
C VAL A 32 0.40 -4.82 -4.45
N GLY A 33 -0.24 -3.71 -4.12
CA GLY A 33 -0.03 -2.43 -4.78
C GLY A 33 -0.17 -1.27 -3.82
N VAL A 34 0.63 -0.23 -4.03
CA VAL A 34 0.56 1.04 -3.31
C VAL A 34 0.59 2.18 -4.33
N ALA A 35 -0.32 3.13 -4.16
CA ALA A 35 -0.33 4.40 -4.87
C ALA A 35 -0.12 5.52 -3.85
N THR A 36 0.80 6.44 -4.14
CA THR A 36 1.02 7.64 -3.33
C THR A 36 0.99 8.87 -4.23
N GLU A 37 0.44 9.96 -3.73
CA GLU A 37 0.49 11.25 -4.41
C GLU A 37 1.60 12.10 -3.79
N SER A 38 2.39 12.75 -4.63
CA SER A 38 3.43 13.70 -4.26
C SER A 38 3.62 14.69 -5.40
N ASP A 39 3.58 15.98 -5.09
CA ASP A 39 3.76 17.07 -6.07
C ASP A 39 2.78 17.01 -7.26
N HIS A 40 1.51 16.69 -6.99
CA HIS A 40 0.45 16.45 -7.99
C HIS A 40 0.74 15.28 -8.94
N GLN A 41 1.72 14.44 -8.61
CA GLN A 41 2.06 13.24 -9.37
C GLN A 41 1.73 12.01 -8.54
N ILE A 42 1.17 11.00 -9.22
CA ILE A 42 0.85 9.72 -8.59
C ILE A 42 1.98 8.74 -8.89
N GLU A 43 2.66 8.29 -7.84
CA GLU A 43 3.61 7.20 -7.90
C GLU A 43 2.92 5.88 -7.60
N LEU A 44 3.17 4.89 -8.46
CA LEU A 44 2.58 3.57 -8.37
C LEU A 44 3.68 2.52 -8.20
N LYS A 45 3.56 1.69 -7.17
CA LYS A 45 4.38 0.49 -7.00
C LYS A 45 3.49 -0.72 -6.82
N LYS A 46 3.76 -1.77 -7.59
CA LYS A 46 3.05 -3.05 -7.57
C LYS A 46 4.05 -4.18 -7.43
N GLY A 47 3.65 -5.24 -6.73
CA GLY A 47 4.41 -6.47 -6.58
C GLY A 47 3.46 -7.66 -6.63
N LEU A 48 3.96 -8.78 -7.11
CA LEU A 48 3.30 -10.08 -6.98
C LEU A 48 3.94 -10.80 -5.80
N GLU A 49 3.18 -11.66 -5.12
CA GLU A 49 3.75 -12.57 -4.13
C GLU A 49 4.38 -13.78 -4.87
N LYS A 50 5.41 -13.50 -5.70
CA LYS A 50 6.47 -14.40 -6.21
C LYS A 50 7.62 -13.59 -6.79
#